data_AF-A0A971RJZ3-F1
#
_entry.id   AF-A0A971RJZ3-F1
#
_cell.length_a   1.000
_cell.length_b   1.000
_cell.length_c   1.000
_cell.angle_alpha   90.00
_cell.angle_beta   90.00
_cell.angle_gamma   90.00
#
_symmetry.space_group_name_H-M   'P 1'
#
loop_
_entity.id
_entity.type
_entity.pdbx_description
1 polymer ?
#
loop_
_entity_poly.entity_id
_entity_poly.type
_entity_poly.pdbx_seq_one_letter_code
_entity_poly.pdbx_strand_id
1 'polypeptide(L)' 'MKWPGVISAYREFLPVREATPLITLQEGNTPLIAAKNLAQELGLKLYFKYEGLNPSGSFKDRGMV' A
#
# COMPACT_ATOMS: atom_id res chain seq x y z
N MET A 1 -11.48 4.81 -11.29
CA MET A 1 -10.11 4.70 -11.84
C MET A 1 -9.46 3.44 -11.30
N LYS A 2 -8.66 2.74 -12.11
CA LYS A 2 -7.89 1.57 -11.69
C LYS A 2 -6.63 2.03 -10.93
N TRP A 3 -6.21 1.29 -9.90
CA TRP A 3 -4.98 1.60 -9.16
C TRP A 3 -3.73 1.37 -10.04
N PRO A 4 -2.81 2.33 -10.17
CA PRO A 4 -1.72 2.26 -11.15
C PRO A 4 -0.40 1.67 -10.61
N GLY A 5 -0.35 1.23 -9.35
CA GLY A 5 0.90 0.84 -8.67
C GLY A 5 1.57 1.98 -7.91
N VAL A 6 2.52 1.66 -7.02
CA VAL A 6 3.14 2.63 -6.10
C VAL A 6 3.95 3.68 -6.87
N ILE A 7 4.80 3.27 -7.82
CA ILE A 7 5.67 4.19 -8.57
C ILE A 7 4.85 5.24 -9.29
N SER A 8 3.80 4.83 -10.01
CA SER A 8 2.95 5.75 -10.77
C SER A 8 2.10 6.64 -9.87
N ALA A 9 1.54 6.09 -8.79
CA ALA A 9 0.67 6.85 -7.88
C ALA A 9 1.43 7.90 -7.06
N TYR A 10 2.70 7.65 -6.75
CA TYR A 10 3.51 8.51 -5.87
C TYR A 10 4.78 9.04 -6.55
N ARG A 11 4.75 9.17 -7.89
CA ARG A 11 5.90 9.59 -8.71
C ARG A 11 6.61 10.84 -8.18
N GLU A 12 5.83 11.83 -7.73
CA GLU A 12 6.33 13.11 -7.21
C GLU A 12 7.13 13.00 -5.91
N PHE A 13 6.98 11.89 -5.19
CA PHE A 13 7.63 11.63 -3.89
C PHE A 13 8.77 10.62 -3.99
N LEU A 14 9.01 10.05 -5.18
CA LEU A 14 9.98 8.98 -5.40
C LEU A 14 11.14 9.48 -6.29
N PRO A 15 12.35 8.93 -6.14
CA PRO A 15 13.51 9.31 -6.94
C PRO A 15 13.47 8.67 -8.35
N VAL A 16 12.40 8.90 -9.11
CA VAL A 16 12.17 8.32 -10.43
C VAL A 16 12.30 9.37 -11.54
N ARG A 17 12.92 8.99 -12.66
CA ARG A 17 13.15 9.84 -13.84
C ARG A 17 12.23 9.43 -14.98
N GLU A 18 12.17 10.21 -16.06
CA GLU A 18 11.39 9.84 -17.25
C GLU A 18 11.80 8.50 -17.83
N ALA A 19 13.10 8.19 -17.81
CA ALA A 19 13.64 6.91 -18.28
C ALA A 19 13.46 5.75 -17.29
N THR A 20 12.93 5.97 -16.08
CA THR A 20 12.73 4.89 -15.10
C THR A 20 11.62 3.96 -15.57
N PRO A 21 11.89 2.66 -15.78
CA PRO A 21 10.85 1.69 -16.14
C PRO A 21 9.72 1.66 -15.11
N LEU A 22 8.48 1.61 -15.58
CA LEU A 22 7.30 1.52 -14.72
C LEU A 22 6.92 0.04 -14.52
N ILE A 23 7.70 -0.67 -13.71
CA ILE A 23 7.40 -2.06 -13.32
C ILE A 23 6.40 -2.01 -12.16
N THR A 24 5.31 -2.78 -12.27
CA THR A 24 4.32 -2.87 -11.20
C THR A 24 3.53 -4.17 -11.28
N LEU A 25 3.14 -4.68 -10.12
CA LEU A 25 2.13 -5.72 -9.97
C LEU A 25 0.83 -5.15 -9.38
N GLN A 26 0.65 -3.83 -9.48
CA GLN A 26 -0.41 -3.05 -8.83
C GLN A 26 -0.33 -3.13 -7.30
N GLU A 27 0.88 -3.22 -6.76
CA GLU A 27 1.16 -3.16 -5.33
C GLU A 27 0.75 -1.82 -4.70
N GLY A 28 0.50 -1.81 -3.39
CA GLY A 28 -0.01 -0.64 -2.68
C GLY A 28 -1.53 -0.56 -2.65
N ASN A 29 -2.06 0.62 -2.25
CA ASN A 29 -3.49 0.87 -2.03
C ASN A 29 -4.26 -0.22 -1.26
N THR A 30 -3.56 -0.90 -0.35
CA THR A 30 -4.12 -1.92 0.52
C THR A 30 -5.16 -1.32 1.48
N PRO A 31 -6.18 -2.08 1.91
CA PRO A 31 -7.20 -1.57 2.81
C PRO A 31 -6.66 -1.02 4.14
N LEU A 32 -7.32 0.02 4.64
CA LEU A 32 -7.21 0.48 6.02
C LEU A 32 -8.48 0.07 6.77
N ILE A 33 -8.40 -1.03 7.52
CA ILE A 33 -9.57 -1.69 8.11
C ILE A 33 -9.75 -1.21 9.54
N ALA A 34 -10.94 -0.70 9.88
CA ALA A 34 -11.27 -0.32 11.25
C ALA A 34 -11.43 -1.57 12.14
N ALA A 35 -10.65 -1.66 13.20
CA ALA A 35 -10.63 -2.82 14.10
C ALA A 35 -11.69 -2.68 15.22
N LYS A 36 -12.99 -2.62 14.85
CA LYS A 36 -14.10 -2.22 15.74
C LYS A 36 -14.11 -2.92 17.12
N ASN A 37 -13.99 -4.25 17.13
CA ASN A 37 -14.06 -5.03 18.38
C ASN A 37 -12.87 -4.73 19.30
N LEU A 38 -11.66 -4.79 18.76
CA LEU A 38 -10.44 -4.54 19.52
C LEU A 38 -10.30 -3.06 19.92
N ALA A 39 -10.77 -2.14 19.07
CA ALA A 39 -10.85 -0.71 19.37
C ALA A 39 -11.74 -0.45 20.61
N GLN A 40 -12.89 -1.13 20.70
CA GLN A 40 -13.79 -1.02 21.85
C GLN A 40 -13.15 -1.60 23.12
N GLU A 41 -12.53 -2.77 23.03
CA GLU A 41 -11.86 -3.42 24.16
C GLU A 41 -10.70 -2.58 24.73
N LEU A 42 -9.91 -1.95 23.85
CA LEU A 42 -8.75 -1.15 24.23
C LEU A 42 -9.09 0.33 24.51
N GLY A 43 -10.33 0.77 24.28
CA GLY A 43 -10.76 2.16 24.47
C GLY A 43 -10.06 3.17 23.54
N LEU A 44 -9.65 2.77 22.33
CA LEU A 44 -8.88 3.60 21.40
C LEU A 44 -9.36 3.47 19.94
N LYS A 45 -8.94 4.41 19.09
CA LYS A 45 -9.23 4.39 17.65
C LYS A 45 -8.19 3.54 16.92
N LEU A 46 -8.54 2.31 16.53
CA LEU A 46 -7.61 1.34 15.92
C LEU A 46 -7.94 1.00 14.47
N TYR A 47 -6.89 0.91 13.65
CA TYR A 47 -6.97 0.45 12.26
C TYR A 47 -5.83 -0.52 11.93
N PHE A 48 -6.10 -1.46 11.02
CA PHE A 48 -5.10 -2.31 10.40
C PHE A 48 -4.84 -1.86 8.97
N LYS A 49 -3.59 -1.56 8.65
CA LYS A 49 -3.13 -1.42 7.27
C LYS A 49 -2.82 -2.80 6.72
N TYR A 50 -3.72 -3.37 5.93
CA TYR A 50 -3.67 -4.80 5.60
C TYR A 50 -2.72 -5.11 4.43
N GLU A 51 -1.43 -5.09 4.70
CA GLU A 51 -0.35 -5.26 3.72
C GLU A 51 -0.23 -6.66 3.11
N GLY A 52 -0.92 -7.65 3.68
CA GLY A 52 -0.97 -9.02 3.14
C GLY A 52 -1.73 -9.13 1.82
N LEU A 53 -2.44 -8.08 1.39
CA LEU A 53 -3.13 -8.02 0.09
C LEU A 53 -2.28 -7.42 -1.04
N ASN A 54 -0.99 -7.14 -0.79
CA ASN A 54 -0.04 -6.91 -1.87
C ASN A 54 0.21 -8.21 -2.66
N PRO A 55 0.68 -8.13 -3.91
CA PRO A 55 0.85 -9.27 -4.83
C PRO A 55 1.60 -10.49 -4.27
N SER A 56 2.71 -10.30 -3.54
CA SER A 56 3.50 -11.38 -2.93
C SER A 56 3.05 -11.74 -1.51
N GLY A 57 2.03 -11.06 -0.99
CA GLY A 57 1.54 -11.25 0.37
C GLY A 57 2.31 -10.46 1.44
N SER A 58 3.14 -9.49 1.05
CA SER A 58 3.86 -8.65 2.03
C SER A 58 4.05 -7.20 1.57
N PHE A 59 4.34 -6.31 2.52
CA PHE A 59 4.64 -4.91 2.24
C PHE A 59 5.92 -4.72 1.39
N LYS A 60 6.75 -5.76 1.24
CA LYS A 60 8.02 -5.67 0.52
C LYS A 60 7.84 -5.32 -0.94
N ASP A 61 6.70 -5.65 -1.55
CA ASP A 61 6.40 -5.31 -2.95
C ASP A 61 6.52 -3.81 -3.21
N ARG A 62 6.20 -2.97 -2.22
CA ARG A 62 6.32 -1.51 -2.32
C ARG A 62 7.75 -1.04 -2.65
N GLY A 63 8.76 -1.81 -2.24
CA GLY A 63 10.17 -1.47 -2.42
C GLY A 63 10.91 -2.35 -3.43
N MET A 64 10.30 -3.43 -3.94
CA MET A 64 10.95 -4.34 -4.90
C MET A 64 10.73 -3.96 -6.37
N VAL A 65 9.96 -2.90 -6.63
CA VAL A 65 9.62 -2.40 -7.97
C VAL A 65 10.60 -1.37 -8.50
#